data_AF-A0A3C1IYP7-F1
#
_entry.id   AF-A0A3C1IYP7-F1
#
_cell.length_a   1.000
_cell.length_b   1.000
_cell.length_c   1.000
_cell.angle_alpha   90.00
_cell.angle_beta   90.00
_cell.angle_gamma   90.00
#
_symmetry.space_group_name_H-M   'P 1'
#
loop_
_entity.id
_entity.type
_entity.pdbx_description
1 polymer ?
#
loop_
_entity_poly.entity_id
_entity_poly.type
_entity_poly.pdbx_seq_one_letter_code
_entity_poly.pdbx_strand_id
1 'polypeptide(L)'
;MDPKGNSDTFSHRIYEVFLRTCTEFENVAKQILKYNKISAIGDGYKMQDYFKLEKDLKLSDYMALNNALGVEIYPFFCLGGAKNYGEVMKNFGSGFWYQAYNEVKHNRSENFKFAKMDNLLSAVGGLAILLFTQYESNAFSPYKEASFYQIDKDGITFSDYTIWGIKKI
;
A
#
# COMPACT_ATOMS: atom_id res chain seq x y z
N MET A 1 6.39 -11.47 20.47
CA MET A 1 5.43 -12.18 19.61
C MET A 1 5.83 -11.82 18.19
N ASP A 2 6.36 -12.76 17.40
CA ASP A 2 6.74 -12.47 16.01
C ASP A 2 5.46 -12.24 15.21
N PRO A 3 5.20 -11.01 14.71
CA PRO A 3 4.00 -10.73 13.91
C PRO A 3 3.89 -11.65 12.68
N LYS A 4 5.02 -12.19 12.20
CA LYS A 4 5.07 -13.11 11.06
C LYS A 4 4.37 -14.44 11.33
N GLY A 5 4.24 -14.86 12.59
CA GLY A 5 3.55 -16.11 12.94
C GLY A 5 2.06 -16.11 12.58
N ASN A 6 1.45 -14.93 12.42
CA ASN A 6 0.03 -14.76 12.11
C ASN A 6 -0.23 -14.30 10.67
N SER A 7 0.78 -14.28 9.79
CA SER A 7 0.66 -13.74 8.42
C SER A 7 -0.51 -14.34 7.63
N ASP A 8 -0.75 -15.64 7.77
CA ASP A 8 -1.83 -16.35 7.07
C ASP A 8 -3.17 -16.38 7.83
N THR A 9 -3.24 -15.73 8.99
CA THR A 9 -4.50 -15.60 9.74
C THR A 9 -5.45 -14.67 9.01
N PHE A 10 -6.66 -15.13 8.72
CA PHE A 10 -7.75 -14.34 8.17
C PHE A 10 -8.97 -14.39 9.11
N SER A 11 -9.75 -13.31 9.11
CA SER A 11 -10.98 -13.21 9.89
C SER A 11 -11.91 -12.19 9.27
N HIS A 12 -13.18 -12.17 9.69
CA HIS A 12 -14.13 -11.15 9.22
C HIS A 12 -13.65 -9.73 9.55
N ARG A 13 -12.97 -9.56 10.69
CA ARG A 13 -12.41 -8.27 11.07
C ARG A 13 -11.24 -7.86 10.18
N ILE A 14 -10.34 -8.78 9.86
CA ILE A 14 -9.22 -8.52 8.95
C ILE A 14 -9.77 -8.13 7.57
N TYR A 15 -10.76 -8.88 7.08
CA TYR A 15 -11.47 -8.58 5.84
C TYR A 15 -12.08 -7.17 5.81
N GLU A 16 -12.78 -6.75 6.87
CA GLU A 16 -13.39 -5.41 6.94
C GLU A 16 -12.36 -4.29 6.83
N VAL A 17 -11.26 -4.41 7.58
CA VAL A 17 -10.19 -3.40 7.57
C VAL A 17 -9.45 -3.43 6.24
N PHE A 18 -9.20 -4.62 5.69
CA PHE A 18 -8.54 -4.80 4.41
C PHE A 18 -9.33 -4.14 3.28
N LEU A 19 -10.64 -4.39 3.18
CA LEU A 19 -11.49 -3.75 2.18
C LEU A 19 -11.49 -2.22 2.30
N ARG A 20 -11.65 -1.69 3.51
CA ARG A 20 -11.68 -0.23 3.74
C ARG A 20 -10.35 0.41 3.33
N THR A 21 -9.24 -0.21 3.68
CA THR A 21 -7.89 0.25 3.35
C THR A 21 -7.67 0.27 1.84
N CYS A 22 -8.01 -0.82 1.15
CA CYS A 22 -7.85 -0.91 -0.30
C CYS A 22 -8.75 0.08 -1.05
N THR A 23 -9.99 0.28 -0.58
CA THR A 23 -10.87 1.30 -1.16
C THR A 23 -10.33 2.72 -0.93
N GLU A 24 -9.75 3.00 0.23
CA GLU A 24 -9.09 4.30 0.47
C GLU A 24 -7.87 4.49 -0.43
N PHE A 25 -7.05 3.45 -0.60
CA PHE A 25 -5.95 3.46 -1.55
C PHE A 25 -6.45 3.77 -2.98
N GLU A 26 -7.50 3.11 -3.44
CA GLU A 26 -8.10 3.40 -4.75
C GLU A 26 -8.57 4.85 -4.86
N ASN A 27 -9.18 5.40 -3.82
CA ASN A 27 -9.66 6.78 -3.82
C ASN A 27 -8.51 7.78 -3.93
N VAL A 28 -7.43 7.58 -3.16
CA VAL A 28 -6.22 8.43 -3.22
C VAL A 28 -5.55 8.27 -4.57
N ALA A 29 -5.34 7.04 -5.04
CA ALA A 29 -4.70 6.76 -6.34
C ALA A 29 -5.48 7.38 -7.51
N LYS A 30 -6.82 7.28 -7.51
CA LYS A 30 -7.69 7.95 -8.50
C LYS A 30 -7.50 9.46 -8.48
N GLN A 31 -7.41 10.08 -7.30
CA GLN A 31 -7.21 11.53 -7.18
C GLN A 31 -5.87 11.96 -7.76
N ILE A 32 -4.79 11.21 -7.47
CA ILE A 32 -3.46 11.46 -8.02
C ILE A 32 -3.46 11.37 -9.54
N LEU A 33 -4.06 10.31 -10.11
CA LEU A 33 -4.16 10.16 -11.56
C LEU A 33 -4.96 11.30 -12.20
N LYS A 34 -6.09 11.70 -11.62
CA LYS A 34 -6.89 12.82 -12.10
C LYS A 34 -6.13 14.13 -12.06
N TYR A 35 -5.44 14.42 -10.95
CA TYR A 35 -4.64 15.63 -10.79
C TYR A 35 -3.51 15.72 -11.82
N ASN A 36 -2.87 14.59 -12.11
CA ASN A 36 -1.84 14.47 -13.15
C ASN A 36 -2.40 14.37 -14.58
N LYS A 37 -3.71 14.57 -14.78
CA LYS A 37 -4.39 14.49 -16.09
C LYS A 37 -4.20 13.16 -16.81
N ILE A 38 -4.01 12.07 -16.06
CA ILE A 38 -3.89 10.72 -16.59
C ILE A 38 -5.29 10.11 -16.71
N SER A 39 -5.75 9.91 -17.94
CA SER A 39 -7.05 9.30 -18.23
C SER A 39 -7.07 7.81 -17.89
N ALA A 40 -8.25 7.34 -17.48
CA ALA A 40 -8.53 5.94 -17.22
C ALA A 40 -8.52 5.08 -18.49
N ILE A 41 -8.29 3.78 -18.33
CA ILE A 41 -8.44 2.80 -19.42
C ILE A 41 -9.91 2.39 -19.55
N GLY A 42 -10.61 3.02 -20.50
CA GLY A 42 -12.04 2.81 -20.75
C GLY A 42 -12.92 3.63 -19.79
N ASP A 43 -14.03 3.05 -19.34
CA ASP A 43 -15.11 3.79 -18.64
C ASP A 43 -14.82 4.14 -17.17
N GLY A 44 -13.63 3.85 -16.65
CA GLY A 44 -13.26 4.17 -15.28
C GLY A 44 -11.88 3.64 -14.89
N TYR A 45 -11.30 4.20 -13.82
CA TYR A 45 -9.97 3.81 -13.33
C TYR A 45 -9.97 2.36 -12.88
N LYS A 46 -9.09 1.57 -13.49
CA LYS A 46 -8.86 0.17 -13.18
C LYS A 46 -7.53 0.01 -12.47
N MET A 47 -7.32 -1.18 -11.94
CA MET A 47 -6.06 -1.57 -11.30
C MET A 47 -4.83 -1.38 -12.20
N GLN A 48 -4.99 -1.58 -13.51
CA GLN A 48 -3.97 -1.29 -14.52
C GLN A 48 -3.60 0.19 -14.61
N ASP A 49 -4.52 1.10 -14.28
CA ASP A 49 -4.24 2.53 -14.26
C ASP A 49 -3.35 2.92 -13.08
N TYR A 50 -3.53 2.28 -11.90
CA TYR A 50 -2.69 2.58 -10.74
C TYR A 50 -1.26 2.07 -10.90
N PHE A 51 -1.03 1.08 -11.76
CA PHE A 51 0.33 0.69 -12.17
C PHE A 51 1.11 1.86 -12.78
N LYS A 52 0.44 2.83 -13.42
CA LYS A 52 1.09 4.02 -13.97
C LYS A 52 1.75 4.87 -12.88
N LEU A 53 1.23 4.83 -11.64
CA LEU A 53 1.80 5.56 -10.52
C LEU A 53 3.21 5.06 -10.15
N GLU A 54 3.54 3.80 -10.44
CA GLU A 54 4.89 3.27 -10.24
C GLU A 54 5.92 4.08 -11.02
N LYS A 55 5.60 4.45 -12.25
CA LYS A 55 6.54 5.18 -13.12
C LYS A 55 6.94 6.52 -12.52
N ASP A 56 5.96 7.24 -11.96
CA ASP A 56 6.09 8.63 -11.52
C ASP A 56 6.50 8.72 -10.05
N LEU A 57 5.91 7.88 -9.18
CA LEU A 57 6.12 7.91 -7.74
C LEU A 57 7.20 6.93 -7.27
N LYS A 58 7.63 5.99 -8.12
CA LYS A 58 8.61 4.93 -7.78
C LYS A 58 8.20 4.16 -6.52
N LEU A 59 6.94 3.72 -6.47
CA LEU A 59 6.37 3.11 -5.26
C LEU A 59 7.14 1.86 -4.82
N SER A 60 7.70 1.10 -5.77
CA SER A 60 8.54 -0.07 -5.50
C SER A 60 9.89 0.27 -4.85
N ASP A 61 10.35 1.52 -4.95
CA ASP A 61 11.54 2.03 -4.27
C ASP A 61 11.25 2.41 -2.80
N TYR A 62 10.08 2.11 -2.25
CA TYR A 62 9.75 2.44 -0.85
C TYR A 62 9.43 1.21 -0.01
N MET A 63 9.85 1.29 1.26
CA MET A 63 9.46 0.40 2.34
C MET A 63 8.67 1.19 3.39
N ALA A 64 7.78 0.49 4.11
CA ALA A 64 7.15 0.99 5.32
C ALA A 64 7.57 0.14 6.53
N LEU A 65 8.09 0.77 7.56
CA LEU A 65 8.30 0.19 8.88
C LEU A 65 7.09 0.48 9.76
N ASN A 66 6.47 -0.56 10.31
CA ASN A 66 5.51 -0.39 11.39
C ASN A 66 6.26 -0.41 12.73
N ASN A 67 6.48 0.76 13.33
CA ASN A 67 7.22 0.95 14.58
C ASN A 67 6.56 0.26 15.78
N ALA A 68 5.23 0.12 15.78
CA ALA A 68 4.51 -0.55 16.86
C ALA A 68 4.71 -2.07 16.82
N LEU A 69 4.89 -2.66 15.63
CA LEU A 69 5.06 -4.09 15.43
C LEU A 69 6.52 -4.50 15.19
N GLY A 70 7.41 -3.57 14.84
CA GLY A 70 8.79 -3.85 14.43
C GLY A 70 8.85 -4.62 13.10
N VAL A 71 7.94 -4.34 12.16
CA VAL A 71 7.83 -5.09 10.89
C VAL A 71 8.08 -4.17 9.72
N GLU A 72 9.03 -4.57 8.88
CA GLU A 72 9.23 -4.00 7.55
C GLU A 72 8.24 -4.59 6.54
N ILE A 73 7.67 -3.72 5.72
CA ILE A 73 6.65 -4.04 4.74
C ILE A 73 7.10 -3.44 3.41
N TYR A 74 6.99 -4.22 2.34
CA TYR A 74 7.35 -3.83 0.98
C TYR A 74 6.11 -3.95 0.07
N PRO A 75 5.14 -3.03 0.15
CA PRO A 75 3.82 -3.21 -0.47
C PRO A 75 3.83 -3.31 -1.99
N PHE A 76 4.85 -2.73 -2.63
CA PHE A 76 4.94 -2.56 -4.08
C PHE A 76 6.14 -3.28 -4.69
N PHE A 77 6.79 -4.19 -3.96
CA PHE A 77 7.97 -4.93 -4.42
C PHE A 77 7.78 -5.59 -5.79
N CYS A 78 6.57 -6.08 -6.06
CA CYS A 78 6.20 -6.77 -7.30
C CYS A 78 6.05 -5.83 -8.52
N LEU A 79 5.99 -4.51 -8.30
CA LEU A 79 5.93 -3.53 -9.38
C LEU A 79 7.33 -3.22 -9.94
N GLY A 80 8.37 -3.42 -9.13
CA GLY A 80 9.75 -3.15 -9.50
C GLY A 80 10.19 -3.98 -10.72
N GLY A 81 10.57 -3.29 -11.79
CA GLY A 81 11.03 -3.92 -13.04
C GLY A 81 9.95 -4.57 -13.91
N ALA A 82 8.69 -4.60 -13.46
CA ALA A 82 7.58 -5.12 -14.28
C ALA A 82 7.28 -4.17 -15.45
N LYS A 83 7.02 -4.72 -16.63
CA LYS A 83 6.70 -3.91 -17.82
C LYS A 83 5.25 -3.47 -17.87
N ASN A 84 4.36 -4.26 -17.28
CA ASN A 84 2.94 -4.01 -17.23
C ASN A 84 2.29 -4.80 -16.09
N TYR A 85 1.04 -4.47 -15.78
CA TYR A 85 0.28 -5.14 -14.72
C TYR A 85 0.07 -6.64 -14.97
N GLY A 86 -0.01 -7.09 -16.22
CA GLY A 86 -0.16 -8.50 -16.56
C GLY A 86 1.05 -9.36 -16.14
N GLU A 87 2.25 -8.79 -16.16
CA GLU A 87 3.46 -9.45 -15.67
C GLU A 87 3.44 -9.62 -14.15
N VAL A 88 3.03 -8.59 -13.42
CA VAL A 88 2.81 -8.63 -11.96
C VAL A 88 1.83 -9.76 -11.62
N MET A 89 0.72 -9.82 -12.34
CA MET A 89 -0.31 -10.83 -12.17
C MET A 89 0.20 -12.26 -12.41
N LYS A 90 0.98 -12.46 -13.47
CA LYS A 90 1.54 -13.77 -13.81
C LYS A 90 2.53 -14.27 -12.75
N ASN A 91 3.34 -13.38 -12.19
CA ASN A 91 4.44 -13.75 -11.30
C ASN A 91 4.01 -13.84 -9.84
N PHE A 92 3.06 -13.01 -9.41
CA PHE A 92 2.71 -12.86 -7.99
C PHE A 92 1.26 -13.22 -7.65
N GLY A 93 0.32 -13.06 -8.59
CA GLY A 93 -1.11 -13.33 -8.36
C GLY A 93 -1.62 -12.70 -7.05
N SER A 94 -2.38 -13.47 -6.26
CA SER A 94 -2.91 -13.08 -4.94
C SER A 94 -1.84 -12.94 -3.83
N GLY A 95 -0.56 -13.16 -4.16
CA GLY A 95 0.56 -12.75 -3.31
C GLY A 95 0.81 -11.25 -3.36
N PHE A 96 0.28 -10.55 -4.37
CA PHE A 96 0.19 -9.09 -4.36
C PHE A 96 -1.12 -8.66 -3.69
N TRP A 97 -1.03 -7.88 -2.62
CA TRP A 97 -2.18 -7.49 -1.79
C TRP A 97 -3.32 -6.85 -2.58
N TYR A 98 -3.00 -6.06 -3.60
CA TYR A 98 -4.04 -5.37 -4.36
C TYR A 98 -4.80 -6.34 -5.27
N GLN A 99 -4.12 -7.36 -5.80
CA GLN A 99 -4.79 -8.45 -6.51
C GLN A 99 -5.66 -9.30 -5.58
N ALA A 100 -5.12 -9.66 -4.40
CA ALA A 100 -5.90 -10.35 -3.37
C ALA A 100 -7.17 -9.58 -3.00
N TYR A 101 -7.09 -8.25 -2.90
CA TYR A 101 -8.25 -7.39 -2.69
C TYR A 101 -9.31 -7.55 -3.79
N ASN A 102 -8.91 -7.53 -5.07
CA ASN A 102 -9.85 -7.68 -6.17
C ASN A 102 -10.54 -9.05 -6.17
N GLU A 103 -9.80 -10.13 -5.91
CA GLU A 103 -10.36 -11.48 -5.83
C GLU A 103 -11.36 -11.64 -4.68
N VAL A 104 -11.04 -11.07 -3.52
CA VAL A 104 -11.90 -11.04 -2.34
C VAL A 104 -13.16 -10.20 -2.60
N LYS A 105 -13.01 -9.04 -3.25
CA LYS A 105 -14.11 -8.12 -3.60
C LYS A 105 -15.12 -8.75 -4.56
N HIS A 106 -14.66 -9.49 -5.56
CA HIS A 106 -15.52 -10.06 -6.60
C HIS A 106 -16.08 -11.45 -6.25
N ASN A 107 -15.36 -12.25 -5.46
CA ASN A 107 -15.78 -13.61 -5.12
C ASN A 107 -15.35 -13.99 -3.69
N ARG A 108 -15.95 -13.31 -2.70
CA ARG A 108 -15.62 -13.50 -1.29
C ARG A 108 -15.80 -14.96 -0.83
N SER A 109 -16.83 -15.65 -1.29
CA SER A 109 -17.13 -17.03 -0.87
C SER A 109 -15.97 -18.00 -1.11
N GLU A 110 -15.23 -17.81 -2.20
CA GLU A 110 -14.11 -18.67 -2.56
C GLU A 110 -12.76 -18.09 -2.12
N ASN A 111 -12.66 -16.76 -2.06
CA ASN A 111 -11.39 -16.05 -1.89
C ASN A 111 -11.18 -15.43 -0.50
N PHE A 112 -12.07 -15.68 0.47
CA PHE A 112 -12.00 -15.09 1.81
C PHE A 112 -10.64 -15.26 2.49
N LYS A 113 -9.96 -16.40 2.26
CA LYS A 113 -8.61 -16.70 2.77
C LYS A 113 -7.54 -15.66 2.40
N PHE A 114 -7.73 -14.92 1.31
CA PHE A 114 -6.80 -13.87 0.89
C PHE A 114 -6.98 -12.57 1.69
N ALA A 115 -8.05 -12.43 2.47
CA ALA A 115 -8.17 -11.39 3.50
C ALA A 115 -7.39 -11.78 4.77
N LYS A 116 -6.10 -12.09 4.58
CA LYS A 116 -5.15 -12.48 5.62
C LYS A 116 -4.35 -11.29 6.14
N MET A 117 -3.76 -11.44 7.33
CA MET A 117 -2.99 -10.39 8.00
C MET A 117 -1.88 -9.81 7.12
N ASP A 118 -1.18 -10.65 6.37
CA ASP A 118 -0.09 -10.25 5.48
C ASP A 118 -0.56 -9.29 4.37
N ASN A 119 -1.69 -9.60 3.72
CA ASN A 119 -2.29 -8.73 2.72
C ASN A 119 -2.85 -7.44 3.32
N LEU A 120 -3.39 -7.51 4.55
CA LEU A 120 -3.83 -6.32 5.28
C LEU A 120 -2.64 -5.39 5.60
N LEU A 121 -1.56 -5.92 6.18
CA LEU A 121 -0.36 -5.14 6.50
C LEU A 121 0.24 -4.50 5.25
N SER A 122 0.33 -5.27 4.16
CA SER A 122 0.76 -4.76 2.86
C SER A 122 -0.15 -3.66 2.32
N ALA A 123 -1.48 -3.80 2.43
CA ALA A 123 -2.41 -2.75 2.01
C ALA A 123 -2.29 -1.47 2.82
N VAL A 124 -2.18 -1.58 4.15
CA VAL A 124 -2.05 -0.40 5.03
C VAL A 124 -0.69 0.27 4.82
N GLY A 125 0.39 -0.50 4.70
CA GLY A 125 1.71 0.02 4.34
C GLY A 125 1.68 0.68 2.95
N GLY A 126 0.97 0.10 1.99
CA GLY A 126 0.82 0.65 0.64
C GLY A 126 0.08 1.99 0.63
N LEU A 127 -0.98 2.11 1.44
CA LEU A 127 -1.68 3.38 1.65
C LEU A 127 -0.78 4.41 2.34
N ALA A 128 -0.02 4.01 3.36
CA ALA A 128 0.91 4.89 4.06
C ALA A 128 1.99 5.44 3.12
N ILE A 129 2.62 4.59 2.30
CA ILE A 129 3.59 5.00 1.27
C ILE A 129 2.92 5.93 0.27
N LEU A 130 1.72 5.59 -0.24
CA LEU A 130 1.05 6.44 -1.23
C LEU A 130 0.79 7.85 -0.68
N LEU A 131 0.30 7.97 0.56
CA LEU A 131 0.10 9.25 1.22
C LEU A 131 1.43 9.99 1.43
N PHE A 132 2.48 9.28 1.87
CA PHE A 132 3.81 9.84 2.04
C PHE A 132 4.38 10.37 0.71
N THR A 133 4.23 9.66 -0.40
CA THR A 133 4.71 10.17 -1.70
C THR A 133 3.99 11.43 -2.19
N GLN A 134 2.82 11.76 -1.62
CA GLN A 134 2.08 12.98 -1.96
C GLN A 134 2.38 14.15 -1.01
N TYR A 135 2.51 13.86 0.28
CA TYR A 135 2.54 14.89 1.33
C TYR A 135 3.79 14.81 2.22
N GLU A 136 4.69 13.87 1.96
CA GLU A 136 5.86 13.55 2.78
C GLU A 136 5.46 13.40 4.26
N SER A 137 6.17 14.06 5.18
CA SER A 137 5.86 14.05 6.60
C SER A 137 4.49 14.63 6.94
N ASN A 138 3.95 15.52 6.11
CA ASN A 138 2.64 16.14 6.34
C ASN A 138 1.49 15.12 6.20
N ALA A 139 1.72 13.97 5.55
CA ALA A 139 0.78 12.87 5.47
C ALA A 139 0.30 12.39 6.86
N PHE A 140 1.17 12.50 7.86
CA PHE A 140 0.93 11.97 9.21
C PHE A 140 0.83 13.05 10.29
N SER A 141 0.99 14.32 9.92
CA SER A 141 0.82 15.45 10.84
C SER A 141 0.23 16.69 10.15
N PRO A 142 -0.99 16.59 9.59
CA PRO A 142 -1.56 17.64 8.75
C PRO A 142 -1.93 18.93 9.50
N TYR A 143 -1.94 18.91 10.84
CA TYR A 143 -2.39 20.02 11.69
C TYR A 143 -1.26 20.75 12.41
N LYS A 144 0.01 20.50 12.06
CA LYS A 144 1.17 21.16 12.68
C LYS A 144 1.97 21.96 11.67
N GLU A 145 2.06 23.27 11.90
CA GLU A 145 2.82 24.23 11.09
C GLU A 145 4.32 23.93 11.03
N ALA A 146 4.85 23.24 12.05
CA ALA A 146 6.22 22.73 12.10
C ALA A 146 6.21 21.26 12.49
N SER A 147 6.03 20.38 11.51
CA SER A 147 6.17 18.94 11.71
C SER A 147 7.66 18.60 11.75
N PHE A 148 8.19 18.35 12.95
CA PHE A 148 9.53 17.80 13.10
C PHE A 148 9.48 16.32 12.76
N TYR A 149 10.12 15.93 11.65
CA TYR A 149 10.40 14.55 11.33
C TYR A 149 11.84 14.22 11.71
N GLN A 150 12.06 12.95 12.01
CA GLN A 150 13.39 12.42 12.29
C GLN A 150 13.75 11.48 11.15
N ILE A 151 15.01 11.57 10.72
CA ILE A 151 15.63 10.57 9.88
C ILE A 151 16.61 9.83 10.79
N ASP A 152 16.40 8.53 10.98
CA ASP A 152 17.36 7.74 11.74
C ASP A 152 18.65 7.45 10.94
N LYS A 153 19.57 6.74 11.58
CA LYS A 153 20.86 6.35 10.97
C LYS A 153 20.70 5.45 9.75
N ASP A 154 19.55 4.78 9.61
CA ASP A 154 19.24 3.87 8.53
C ASP A 154 18.46 4.55 7.40
N GLY A 155 18.18 5.86 7.51
CA GLY A 155 17.48 6.66 6.50
C GLY A 155 15.96 6.54 6.55
N ILE A 156 15.39 6.02 7.65
CA ILE A 156 13.95 5.91 7.83
C ILE A 156 13.40 7.27 8.29
N THR A 157 12.43 7.80 7.55
CA THR A 157 11.70 9.02 7.90
C THR A 157 10.49 8.67 8.76
N PHE A 158 10.42 9.21 9.97
CA PHE A 158 9.29 8.99 10.89
C PHE A 158 8.99 10.24 11.72
N SER A 159 7.88 10.21 12.45
CA SER A 159 7.58 11.19 13.50
C SER A 159 7.00 10.49 14.72
N ASP A 160 7.12 11.11 15.89
CA ASP A 160 6.58 10.57 17.15
C ASP A 160 5.05 10.43 17.15
N TYR A 161 4.37 10.98 16.14
CA TYR A 161 2.91 11.00 16.00
C TYR A 161 2.38 9.91 15.08
N THR A 162 3.26 9.08 14.50
CA THR A 162 2.86 7.99 13.61
C THR A 162 3.55 6.69 13.98
N ILE A 163 2.85 5.59 13.75
CA ILE A 163 3.42 4.24 13.84
C ILE A 163 4.23 3.87 12.59
N TRP A 164 4.29 4.75 11.58
CA TRP A 164 4.93 4.51 10.30
C TRP A 164 6.28 5.20 10.20
N GLY A 165 7.33 4.41 9.92
CA GLY A 165 8.56 4.89 9.30
C GLY A 165 8.52 4.59 7.80
N ILE A 166 8.92 5.54 6.96
CA ILE A 166 8.99 5.36 5.51
C ILE A 166 10.43 5.56 5.05
N LYS A 167 10.94 4.64 4.23
CA LYS A 167 12.29 4.70 3.68
C LYS A 167 12.26 4.45 2.19
N LYS A 168 13.05 5.22 1.44
CA LYS A 168 13.36 4.93 0.05
C LYS A 168 14.56 3.95 0.00
N ILE A 169 14.43 2.84 -0.71
CA ILE A 169 15.37 1.71 -0.78
C ILE A 169 16.10 1.63 -2.13
#